data_AF-A0AAP0CE66-F1
#
_entry.id   AF-A0AAP0CE66-F1
#
_cell.length_a   1.000
_cell.length_b   1.000
_cell.length_c   1.000
_cell.angle_alpha   90.00
_cell.angle_beta   90.00
_cell.angle_gamma   90.00
#
_symmetry.space_group_name_H-M   'P 1'
#
loop_
_entity.id
_entity.type
_entity.pdbx_description
1 polymer ?
#
loop_
_entity_poly.entity_id
_entity_poly.type
_entity_poly.pdbx_seq_one_letter_code
_entity_poly.pdbx_strand_id
1 'polypeptide(L)'
;MNMGFITSSYKSPTNLQLLSFFFLLFNLHASSQSTNSSITHGAMIRDGEIIVSPGEVFALGFFSPTNSSSRYVGIWYYQIPDQTVTWVANRDAPISGNFGVFGIRNGSLSLSDANGTIYWSTDSFPSAGNLTAMLLDTGNFMLSTVADAGDDQNALWQSCTDPTDTYLPNMRVYMNITRGDSVSFVSWRTSSDPSRGNYSMEIDPRGAPQIISWDESRRRIWRSGQWNQQIFTGIPQMRSLFLSGFRLVPVNDDVMYFIFNNPNATPFMRFRINSTGEIEQLTWDEGRLEWVVSLALAFHSMPTV
;
A
#
# COMPACT_ATOMS: atom_id res chain seq x y z
N MET A 1 -57.12 -60.07 13.41
CA MET A 1 -57.76 -58.92 12.74
C MET A 1 -57.48 -57.69 13.58
N ASN A 2 -56.60 -56.82 13.11
CA ASN A 2 -56.29 -55.55 13.79
C ASN A 2 -56.42 -54.44 12.76
N MET A 3 -57.33 -53.50 13.01
CA MET A 3 -57.62 -52.36 12.15
C MET A 3 -57.24 -51.11 12.93
N GLY A 4 -56.40 -50.28 12.32
CA GLY A 4 -55.62 -49.26 13.01
C GLY A 4 -56.35 -47.95 13.30
N PHE A 5 -55.64 -47.05 13.99
CA PHE A 5 -55.90 -45.63 14.03
C PHE A 5 -54.59 -44.86 13.80
N ILE A 6 -54.64 -43.91 12.87
CA ILE A 6 -53.60 -42.93 12.57
C ILE A 6 -53.87 -41.71 13.46
N THR A 7 -52.86 -41.22 14.18
CA THR A 7 -52.87 -39.89 14.78
C THR A 7 -51.72 -39.07 14.21
N SER A 8 -52.03 -38.00 13.47
CA SER A 8 -51.06 -36.99 13.05
C SER A 8 -50.84 -35.98 14.18
N SER A 9 -49.59 -35.76 14.56
CA SER A 9 -49.17 -34.73 15.50
C SER A 9 -48.63 -33.53 14.73
N TYR A 10 -49.37 -32.42 14.74
CA TYR A 10 -48.92 -31.11 14.25
C TYR A 10 -47.73 -30.61 15.09
N LYS A 11 -46.55 -30.44 14.48
CA LYS A 11 -45.41 -29.74 15.11
C LYS A 11 -45.58 -28.22 14.92
N SER A 12 -45.48 -27.49 16.03
CA SER A 12 -45.55 -26.02 16.12
C SER A 12 -44.48 -25.31 15.25
N PRO A 13 -44.82 -24.20 14.56
CA PRO A 13 -43.92 -23.50 13.62
C PRO A 13 -42.91 -22.54 14.30
N THR A 14 -42.81 -22.54 15.62
CA THR A 14 -42.06 -21.54 16.40
C THR A 14 -40.54 -21.58 16.19
N ASN A 15 -39.95 -22.75 15.90
CA ASN A 15 -38.50 -22.88 15.69
C ASN A 15 -38.00 -22.34 14.33
N LEU A 16 -38.84 -22.33 13.29
CA LEU A 16 -38.44 -21.79 11.98
C LEU A 16 -38.40 -20.24 12.00
N GLN A 17 -39.26 -19.61 12.80
CA GLN A 17 -39.31 -18.15 12.91
C GLN A 17 -38.12 -17.60 13.69
N LEU A 18 -37.64 -18.28 14.74
CA LEU A 18 -36.43 -17.86 15.47
C LEU A 18 -35.15 -17.97 14.61
N LEU A 19 -35.02 -19.03 13.80
CA LEU A 19 -33.86 -19.20 12.91
C LEU A 19 -33.85 -18.13 11.81
N SER A 20 -35.03 -17.79 11.28
CA SER A 20 -35.20 -16.70 10.31
C SER A 20 -34.83 -15.33 10.90
N PHE A 21 -35.17 -15.08 12.17
CA PHE A 21 -34.82 -13.84 12.85
C PHE A 21 -33.31 -13.73 13.11
N PHE A 22 -32.63 -14.83 13.43
CA PHE A 22 -31.17 -14.86 13.59
C PHE A 22 -30.44 -14.64 12.25
N PHE A 23 -30.97 -15.19 11.15
CA PHE A 23 -30.46 -14.93 9.79
C PHE A 23 -30.70 -13.48 9.35
N LEU A 24 -31.85 -12.89 9.70
CA LEU A 24 -32.15 -11.48 9.41
C LEU A 24 -31.26 -10.53 10.24
N LEU A 25 -30.96 -10.84 11.51
CA LEU A 25 -30.06 -10.05 12.35
C LEU A 25 -28.59 -10.17 11.92
N PHE A 26 -28.17 -11.32 11.39
CA PHE A 26 -26.82 -11.48 10.79
C PHE A 26 -26.68 -10.71 9.47
N ASN A 27 -27.74 -10.62 8.67
CA ASN A 27 -27.75 -9.83 7.43
C ASN A 27 -27.91 -8.31 7.68
N LEU A 28 -28.32 -7.89 8.88
CA LEU A 28 -28.41 -6.48 9.26
C LEU A 28 -27.07 -5.86 9.74
N HIS A 29 -25.99 -6.64 9.84
CA HIS A 29 -24.63 -6.14 10.07
C HIS A 29 -23.77 -6.01 8.82
N ALA A 30 -24.30 -6.35 7.64
CA ALA A 30 -23.73 -5.87 6.39
C ALA A 30 -24.27 -4.46 6.12
N SER A 31 -23.86 -3.49 6.94
CA SER A 31 -23.90 -2.11 6.46
C SER A 31 -22.93 -2.08 5.28
N SER A 32 -23.47 -2.01 4.05
CA SER A 32 -22.70 -1.51 2.92
C SER A 32 -22.37 -0.06 3.28
N GLN A 33 -21.26 0.16 4.00
CA GLN A 33 -20.62 1.46 3.96
C GLN A 33 -20.34 1.67 2.48
N SER A 34 -20.97 2.69 1.90
CA SER A 34 -20.40 3.33 0.73
C SER A 34 -19.03 3.82 1.18
N THR A 35 -18.00 2.99 1.03
CA THR A 35 -16.64 3.34 1.40
C THR A 35 -16.20 4.35 0.36
N ASN A 36 -16.28 5.63 0.73
CA ASN A 36 -15.79 6.70 -0.12
C ASN A 36 -14.30 6.43 -0.34
N SER A 37 -13.88 6.38 -1.61
CA SER A 37 -12.46 6.25 -1.99
C SER A 37 -11.75 7.61 -2.03
N SER A 38 -12.48 8.68 -1.71
CA SER A 38 -11.99 10.05 -1.85
C SER A 38 -12.30 10.95 -0.66
N ILE A 39 -11.47 11.98 -0.51
CA ILE A 39 -11.60 13.09 0.43
C ILE A 39 -11.75 14.35 -0.41
N THR A 40 -12.91 15.00 -0.36
CA THR A 40 -13.15 16.26 -1.06
C THR A 40 -12.70 17.45 -0.21
N HIS A 41 -12.56 18.62 -0.84
CA HIS A 41 -12.24 19.85 -0.12
C HIS A 41 -13.23 20.11 1.04
N GLY A 42 -12.69 20.32 2.25
CA GLY A 42 -13.46 20.51 3.48
C GLY A 42 -13.87 19.22 4.19
N ALA A 43 -13.77 18.05 3.53
CA ALA A 43 -13.88 16.75 4.18
C ALA A 43 -12.56 16.36 4.84
N MET A 44 -12.66 15.60 5.92
CA MET A 44 -11.52 15.14 6.71
C MET A 44 -11.79 13.74 7.24
N ILE A 45 -10.74 12.93 7.37
CA ILE A 45 -10.72 11.64 8.04
C ILE A 45 -10.22 11.86 9.46
N ARG A 46 -10.96 11.34 10.43
CA ARG A 46 -10.56 11.27 11.84
C ARG A 46 -10.04 9.89 12.19
N ASP A 47 -9.42 9.80 13.35
CA ASP A 47 -9.02 8.53 13.93
C ASP A 47 -10.21 7.55 14.04
N GLY A 48 -10.05 6.34 13.52
CA GLY A 48 -11.09 5.31 13.43
C GLY A 48 -11.89 5.33 12.12
N GLU A 49 -11.77 6.38 11.32
CA GLU A 49 -12.33 6.45 9.97
C GLU A 49 -11.30 5.99 8.94
N ILE A 50 -11.78 5.38 7.85
CA ILE A 50 -10.97 4.94 6.72
C ILE A 50 -11.65 5.30 5.40
N ILE A 51 -10.85 5.46 4.35
CA ILE A 51 -11.31 5.38 2.97
C ILE A 51 -10.78 4.09 2.36
N VAL A 52 -11.52 3.51 1.42
CA VAL A 52 -11.18 2.24 0.77
C VAL A 52 -11.15 2.46 -0.73
N SER A 53 -10.17 1.88 -1.42
CA SER A 53 -10.06 1.95 -2.87
C SER A 53 -11.27 1.26 -3.53
N PRO A 54 -11.69 1.65 -4.76
CA PRO A 54 -12.93 1.15 -5.37
C PRO A 54 -13.04 -0.37 -5.51
N GLY A 55 -11.94 -1.06 -5.78
CA GLY A 55 -11.84 -2.52 -5.84
C GLY A 55 -11.55 -3.19 -4.50
N GLU A 56 -11.65 -2.45 -3.39
CA GLU A 56 -11.43 -2.93 -2.03
C GLU A 56 -10.04 -3.53 -1.80
N VAL A 57 -9.03 -3.05 -2.52
CA VAL A 57 -7.66 -3.57 -2.44
C VAL A 57 -6.88 -2.90 -1.31
N PHE A 58 -6.98 -1.58 -1.21
CA PHE A 58 -6.24 -0.77 -0.26
C PHE A 58 -7.20 0.06 0.59
N ALA A 59 -6.79 0.32 1.83
CA ALA A 59 -7.43 1.29 2.70
C ALA A 59 -6.43 2.33 3.17
N LEU A 60 -6.92 3.54 3.44
CA LEU A 60 -6.15 4.62 4.04
C LEU A 60 -6.85 5.09 5.30
N GLY A 61 -6.06 5.34 6.35
CA GLY A 61 -6.55 5.90 7.60
C GLY A 61 -5.47 5.96 8.67
N PHE A 62 -5.90 6.15 9.92
CA PHE A 62 -4.99 6.17 11.06
C PHE A 62 -4.68 4.77 11.57
N PHE A 63 -3.42 4.50 11.91
CA PHE A 63 -2.98 3.25 12.54
C PHE A 63 -1.97 3.49 13.66
N SER A 64 -1.68 2.43 14.43
CA SER A 64 -0.57 2.38 15.39
C SER A 64 0.23 1.11 15.15
N PRO A 65 1.58 1.17 15.12
CA PRO A 65 2.41 -0.02 15.15
C PRO A 65 2.18 -0.83 16.43
N THR A 66 2.49 -2.13 16.38
CA THR A 66 2.39 -3.02 17.55
C THR A 66 3.18 -2.46 18.73
N ASN A 67 2.58 -2.47 19.92
CA ASN A 67 3.16 -1.95 21.17
C ASN A 67 3.50 -0.45 21.16
N SER A 68 2.89 0.34 20.27
CA SER A 68 3.05 1.80 20.24
C SER A 68 1.71 2.51 20.38
N SER A 69 1.69 3.64 21.08
CA SER A 69 0.56 4.58 21.11
C SER A 69 0.71 5.73 20.11
N SER A 70 1.81 5.74 19.36
CA SER A 70 2.07 6.72 18.31
C SER A 70 1.12 6.50 17.14
N ARG A 71 0.46 7.57 16.70
CA ARG A 71 -0.49 7.54 15.59
C ARG A 71 0.14 8.03 14.30
N TYR A 72 -0.14 7.27 13.24
CA TYR A 72 0.30 7.54 11.88
C TYR A 72 -0.87 7.46 10.92
N VAL A 73 -0.79 8.20 9.82
CA VAL A 73 -1.65 7.99 8.64
C VAL A 73 -0.90 7.09 7.68
N GLY A 74 -1.55 6.01 7.22
CA GLY A 74 -0.94 5.08 6.29
C GLY A 74 -1.93 4.46 5.32
N ILE A 75 -1.37 3.76 4.33
CA ILE A 75 -2.09 2.92 3.38
C ILE A 75 -1.72 1.47 3.69
N TRP A 76 -2.70 0.57 3.68
CA TRP A 76 -2.49 -0.87 3.87
C TRP A 76 -3.41 -1.67 2.96
N TYR A 77 -3.10 -2.96 2.79
CA TYR A 77 -4.00 -3.89 2.10
C TYR A 77 -5.28 -4.10 2.91
N TYR A 78 -6.43 -3.79 2.33
CA TYR A 78 -7.71 -3.84 3.03
C TYR A 78 -8.18 -5.29 3.29
N GLN A 79 -7.94 -6.19 2.33
CA GLN A 79 -8.38 -7.58 2.39
C GLN A 79 -7.44 -8.50 3.19
N ILE A 80 -6.30 -7.99 3.68
CA ILE A 80 -5.34 -8.78 4.44
C ILE A 80 -5.60 -8.56 5.95
N PRO A 81 -5.87 -9.63 6.74
CA PRO A 81 -6.20 -9.51 8.16
C PRO A 81 -5.09 -8.83 8.98
N ASP A 82 -3.84 -9.17 8.68
CA ASP A 82 -2.68 -8.51 9.26
C ASP A 82 -2.45 -7.17 8.57
N GLN A 83 -2.55 -6.08 9.33
CA GLN A 83 -2.45 -4.72 8.81
C GLN A 83 -1.08 -4.44 8.15
N THR A 84 -0.98 -4.79 6.88
CA THR A 84 0.24 -4.71 6.09
C THR A 84 0.33 -3.33 5.48
N VAL A 85 0.98 -2.42 6.19
CA VAL A 85 1.18 -1.03 5.78
C VAL A 85 2.19 -0.95 4.65
N THR A 86 1.84 -0.22 3.58
CA THR A 86 2.63 -0.04 2.35
C THR A 86 3.10 1.40 2.16
N TRP A 87 2.47 2.35 2.84
CA TRP A 87 2.84 3.76 2.83
C TRP A 87 2.46 4.44 4.15
N VAL A 88 3.23 5.44 4.57
CA VAL A 88 3.07 6.20 5.82
C VAL A 88 3.38 7.66 5.57
N ALA A 89 2.42 8.55 5.83
CA ALA A 89 2.58 9.99 5.62
C ALA A 89 3.59 10.59 6.62
N ASN A 90 3.24 10.54 7.90
CA ASN A 90 3.96 11.23 8.98
C ASN A 90 4.98 10.32 9.67
N ARG A 91 5.74 9.55 8.90
CA ARG A 91 6.63 8.50 9.44
C ARG A 91 7.66 9.00 10.45
N ASP A 92 8.14 10.24 10.30
CA ASP A 92 9.12 10.88 11.19
C ASP A 92 8.49 11.85 12.21
N ALA A 93 7.17 12.06 12.15
CA ALA A 93 6.43 12.99 13.00
C ALA A 93 5.11 12.36 13.49
N PRO A 94 5.18 11.32 14.36
CA PRO A 94 3.99 10.69 14.92
C PRO A 94 3.16 11.67 15.75
N ILE A 95 1.84 11.46 15.76
CA ILE A 95 0.93 12.16 16.67
C ILE A 95 0.79 11.35 17.96
N SER A 96 0.73 12.05 19.09
CA SER A 96 0.37 11.44 20.37
C SER A 96 -1.15 11.43 20.57
N GLY A 97 -1.72 10.26 20.87
CA GLY A 97 -3.15 10.10 21.11
C GLY A 97 -4.02 10.14 19.85
N ASN A 98 -5.34 10.06 20.02
CA ASN A 98 -6.29 9.76 18.94
C ASN A 98 -7.05 10.99 18.43
N PHE A 99 -6.41 12.15 18.44
CA PHE A 99 -7.04 13.43 18.09
C PHE A 99 -6.51 14.01 16.77
N GLY A 100 -5.94 13.16 15.93
CA GLY A 100 -5.47 13.52 14.60
C GLY A 100 -6.62 13.71 13.61
N VAL A 101 -6.42 14.62 12.67
CA VAL A 101 -7.34 14.89 11.56
C VAL A 101 -6.52 14.98 10.27
N PHE A 102 -6.89 14.18 9.28
CA PHE A 102 -6.23 14.10 7.98
C PHE A 102 -7.17 14.52 6.86
N GLY A 103 -6.77 15.46 6.01
CA GLY A 103 -7.62 15.89 4.90
C GLY A 103 -7.08 17.13 4.19
N ILE A 104 -7.92 17.71 3.34
CA ILE A 104 -7.54 18.86 2.52
C ILE A 104 -7.85 20.14 3.27
N ARG A 105 -6.81 20.97 3.48
CA ARG A 105 -6.91 22.28 4.14
C ARG A 105 -5.98 23.27 3.47
N ASN A 106 -6.48 24.47 3.16
CA ASN A 106 -5.69 25.57 2.58
C ASN A 106 -4.90 25.17 1.32
N GLY A 107 -5.49 24.37 0.44
CA GLY A 107 -4.84 23.93 -0.80
C GLY A 107 -3.84 22.78 -0.64
N SER A 108 -3.64 22.24 0.57
CA SER A 108 -2.75 21.12 0.84
C SER A 108 -3.52 19.94 1.41
N LEU A 109 -3.05 18.73 1.12
CA LEU A 109 -3.37 17.56 1.93
C LEU A 109 -2.51 17.62 3.18
N SER A 110 -3.11 17.50 4.37
CA SER A 110 -2.42 17.75 5.64
C SER A 110 -2.93 16.86 6.77
N LEU A 111 -2.02 16.59 7.70
CA LEU A 111 -2.27 15.94 8.97
C LEU A 111 -2.05 16.96 10.10
N SER A 112 -3.05 17.13 10.96
CA SER A 112 -2.95 18.00 12.14
C SER A 112 -3.54 17.37 13.39
N ASP A 113 -3.12 17.84 14.57
CA ASP A 113 -3.75 17.50 15.85
C ASP A 113 -4.97 18.40 16.17
N ALA A 114 -5.63 18.14 17.29
CA ALA A 114 -6.79 18.92 17.76
C ALA A 114 -6.47 20.40 18.05
N ASN A 115 -5.20 20.76 18.28
CA ASN A 115 -4.78 22.14 18.47
C ASN A 115 -4.50 22.84 17.13
N GLY A 116 -4.58 22.11 16.02
CA GLY A 116 -4.29 22.61 14.68
C GLY A 116 -2.80 22.61 14.34
N THR A 117 -1.95 21.96 15.14
CA THR A 117 -0.52 21.79 14.82
C THR A 117 -0.38 20.81 13.67
N ILE A 118 0.32 21.20 12.61
CA ILE A 118 0.54 20.37 11.41
C ILE A 118 1.76 19.47 11.62
N TYR A 119 1.59 18.17 11.44
CA TYR A 119 2.66 17.16 11.56
C TYR A 119 3.17 16.68 10.20
N TRP A 120 2.34 16.81 9.16
CA TRP A 120 2.71 16.45 7.79
C TRP A 120 1.79 17.20 6.82
N SER A 121 2.33 17.63 5.67
CA SER A 121 1.53 18.19 4.59
C SER A 121 2.25 18.06 3.25
N THR A 122 1.47 18.01 2.17
CA THR A 122 1.99 18.24 0.82
C THR A 122 2.28 19.72 0.59
N ASP A 123 2.87 20.04 -0.57
CA ASP A 123 2.85 21.41 -1.09
C ASP A 123 1.42 21.96 -1.17
N SER A 124 1.30 23.29 -1.14
CA SER A 124 0.03 24.00 -1.29
C SER A 124 -0.22 24.33 -2.75
N PHE A 125 -1.41 23.96 -3.23
CA PHE A 125 -1.83 24.16 -4.61
C PHE A 125 -2.87 25.29 -4.70
N PRO A 126 -2.74 26.23 -5.66
CA PRO A 126 -3.61 27.42 -5.78
C PRO A 126 -5.10 27.09 -5.97
N SER A 127 -5.42 25.91 -6.52
CA SER A 127 -6.78 25.47 -6.86
C SER A 127 -7.58 24.92 -5.67
N ALA A 128 -7.43 25.55 -4.49
CA ALA A 128 -7.90 25.00 -3.21
C ALA A 128 -9.37 24.56 -3.20
N GLY A 129 -10.27 25.25 -3.92
CA GLY A 129 -11.71 24.97 -3.89
C GLY A 129 -12.17 23.68 -4.56
N ASN A 130 -11.38 23.09 -5.46
CA ASN A 130 -11.78 21.92 -6.26
C ASN A 130 -10.88 20.70 -6.04
N LEU A 131 -10.08 20.71 -4.96
CA LEU A 131 -9.18 19.60 -4.67
C LEU A 131 -9.94 18.38 -4.16
N THR A 132 -9.58 17.23 -4.72
CA THR A 132 -10.05 15.91 -4.30
C THR A 132 -8.84 15.01 -4.14
N ALA A 133 -8.73 14.34 -2.99
CA ALA A 133 -7.75 13.29 -2.77
C ALA A 133 -8.42 11.94 -2.98
N MET A 134 -7.80 11.01 -3.70
CA MET A 134 -8.40 9.72 -4.07
C MET A 134 -7.40 8.58 -3.87
N LEU A 135 -7.86 7.47 -3.29
CA LEU A 135 -7.13 6.22 -3.16
C LEU A 135 -7.49 5.28 -4.30
N LEU A 136 -6.49 4.88 -5.08
CA LEU A 136 -6.65 3.98 -6.23
C LEU A 136 -6.36 2.52 -5.85
N ASP A 137 -6.86 1.58 -6.66
CA ASP A 137 -6.58 0.14 -6.49
C ASP A 137 -5.12 -0.24 -6.77
N THR A 138 -4.33 0.69 -7.31
CA THR A 138 -2.87 0.56 -7.41
C THR A 138 -2.15 0.84 -6.08
N GLY A 139 -2.88 1.31 -5.06
CA GLY A 139 -2.33 1.79 -3.79
C GLY A 139 -1.80 3.22 -3.86
N ASN A 140 -1.90 3.87 -5.02
CA ASN A 140 -1.55 5.28 -5.17
C ASN A 140 -2.63 6.16 -4.52
N PHE A 141 -2.22 7.06 -3.65
CA PHE A 141 -3.07 8.10 -3.09
C PHE A 141 -2.69 9.42 -3.73
N MET A 142 -3.62 10.03 -4.45
CA MET A 142 -3.35 11.20 -5.28
C MET A 142 -4.23 12.38 -4.90
N LEU A 143 -3.71 13.59 -5.09
CA LEU A 143 -4.45 14.84 -4.98
C LEU A 143 -4.64 15.42 -6.39
N SER A 144 -5.86 15.76 -6.79
CA SER A 144 -6.17 16.32 -8.11
C SER A 144 -7.28 17.38 -8.04
N THR A 145 -7.41 18.19 -9.09
CA THR A 145 -8.55 19.10 -9.30
C THR A 145 -9.73 18.43 -10.02
N VAL A 146 -9.55 17.19 -10.48
CA VAL A 146 -10.57 16.41 -11.18
C VAL A 146 -11.07 15.30 -10.25
N ALA A 147 -12.35 15.37 -9.86
CA ALA A 147 -12.93 14.46 -8.87
C ALA A 147 -12.94 12.98 -9.31
N ASP A 148 -12.90 12.72 -10.62
CA ASP A 148 -12.94 11.39 -11.23
C ASP A 148 -11.80 11.19 -12.24
N ALA A 149 -10.59 11.67 -11.90
CA ALA A 149 -9.45 11.58 -12.83
C ALA A 149 -9.22 10.16 -13.34
N GLY A 150 -9.54 9.13 -12.54
CA GLY A 150 -9.48 7.71 -12.90
C GLY A 150 -8.06 7.19 -13.16
N ASP A 151 -7.10 8.09 -13.31
CA ASP A 151 -5.69 7.83 -13.50
C ASP A 151 -4.80 8.90 -12.85
N ASP A 152 -3.52 8.57 -12.80
CA ASP A 152 -2.47 9.37 -12.17
C ASP A 152 -2.02 10.59 -13.01
N GLN A 153 -2.48 10.76 -14.26
CA GLN A 153 -1.83 11.70 -15.21
C GLN A 153 -2.07 13.16 -14.85
N ASN A 154 -3.21 13.46 -14.21
CA ASN A 154 -3.60 14.80 -13.80
C ASN A 154 -3.46 15.02 -12.28
N ALA A 155 -2.63 14.21 -11.62
CA ALA A 155 -2.35 14.35 -10.21
C ALA A 155 -1.43 15.54 -9.93
N LEU A 156 -1.81 16.39 -8.98
CA LEU A 156 -0.97 17.45 -8.42
C LEU A 156 0.07 16.90 -7.45
N TRP A 157 -0.30 15.84 -6.72
CA TRP A 157 0.56 15.12 -5.79
C TRP A 157 0.19 13.64 -5.77
N GLN A 158 1.15 12.76 -5.50
CA GLN A 158 0.96 11.31 -5.46
C GLN A 158 1.84 10.66 -4.39
N SER A 159 1.28 9.75 -3.60
CA SER A 159 2.04 8.97 -2.60
C SER A 159 3.14 8.13 -3.23
N CYS A 160 2.96 7.67 -4.47
CA CYS A 160 3.98 6.88 -5.18
C CYS A 160 5.24 7.67 -5.53
N THR A 161 5.19 9.01 -5.53
CA THR A 161 6.36 9.88 -5.75
C THR A 161 7.19 10.11 -4.49
N ASP A 162 6.64 9.80 -3.32
CA ASP A 162 7.32 9.84 -2.01
C ASP A 162 7.00 8.54 -1.23
N PRO A 163 7.56 7.40 -1.65
CA PRO A 163 7.25 6.10 -1.05
C PRO A 163 7.92 5.93 0.31
N THR A 164 7.47 4.89 1.02
CA THR A 164 8.11 4.45 2.27
C THR A 164 9.12 3.34 2.03
N ASP A 165 8.86 2.12 2.46
CA ASP A 165 9.77 0.97 2.34
C ASP A 165 9.34 -0.04 1.27
N THR A 166 8.18 0.18 0.64
CA THR A 166 7.47 -0.81 -0.17
C THR A 166 7.25 -0.34 -1.61
N TYR A 167 7.55 -1.21 -2.56
CA TYR A 167 7.29 -1.04 -3.99
C TYR A 167 6.18 -2.00 -4.44
N LEU A 168 5.07 -1.44 -4.94
CA LEU A 168 3.84 -2.17 -5.28
C LEU A 168 3.74 -2.51 -6.79
N PRO A 169 2.98 -3.55 -7.16
CA PRO A 169 2.71 -3.87 -8.56
C PRO A 169 1.99 -2.69 -9.23
N ASN A 170 2.32 -2.44 -10.49
CA ASN A 170 1.83 -1.30 -11.28
C ASN A 170 2.21 0.10 -10.76
N MET A 171 2.94 0.20 -9.63
CA MET A 171 3.47 1.47 -9.15
C MET A 171 4.49 2.01 -10.16
N ARG A 172 4.35 3.30 -10.48
CA ARG A 172 5.22 4.01 -11.43
C ARG A 172 6.38 4.65 -10.69
N VAL A 173 7.54 3.99 -10.70
CA VAL A 173 8.74 4.57 -10.08
C VAL A 173 9.44 5.47 -11.08
N TYR A 174 9.48 6.77 -10.76
CA TYR A 174 10.18 7.77 -11.56
C TYR A 174 11.69 7.49 -11.62
N MET A 175 12.25 7.60 -12.83
CA MET A 175 13.67 7.60 -13.09
C MET A 175 14.04 8.69 -14.08
N ASN A 176 15.11 9.42 -13.78
CA ASN A 176 15.77 10.32 -14.71
C ASN A 176 17.08 9.68 -15.18
N ILE A 177 17.10 9.18 -16.42
CA ILE A 177 18.25 8.45 -16.97
C ILE A 177 19.44 9.37 -17.27
N THR A 178 19.17 10.64 -17.56
CA THR A 178 20.21 11.63 -17.88
C THR A 178 20.91 12.13 -16.61
N ARG A 179 20.15 12.37 -15.53
CA ARG A 179 20.69 12.83 -14.23
C ARG A 179 21.17 11.68 -13.34
N GLY A 180 20.69 10.47 -13.56
CA GLY A 180 21.00 9.33 -12.69
C GLY A 180 20.15 9.29 -11.41
N ASP A 181 19.01 9.99 -11.40
CA ASP A 181 18.17 10.16 -10.20
C ASP A 181 16.97 9.20 -10.24
N SER A 182 16.61 8.64 -9.09
CA SER A 182 15.41 7.81 -8.92
C SER A 182 14.82 8.00 -7.53
N VAL A 183 13.61 7.48 -7.34
CA VAL A 183 12.96 7.48 -6.03
C VAL A 183 13.62 6.43 -5.11
N SER A 184 13.79 6.78 -3.83
CA SER A 184 14.40 5.93 -2.81
C SER A 184 13.33 5.35 -1.87
N PHE A 185 13.31 4.02 -1.73
CA PHE A 185 12.51 3.32 -0.74
C PHE A 185 13.35 3.15 0.52
N VAL A 186 12.90 3.70 1.65
CA VAL A 186 13.65 3.71 2.90
C VAL A 186 12.96 2.81 3.93
N SER A 187 13.72 1.82 4.41
CA SER A 187 13.30 0.87 5.44
C SER A 187 12.68 1.57 6.64
N TRP A 188 11.78 0.86 7.32
CA TRP A 188 11.39 1.21 8.68
C TRP A 188 12.58 1.03 9.61
N ARG A 189 12.65 1.84 10.67
CA ARG A 189 13.71 1.74 11.69
C ARG A 189 13.71 0.39 12.38
N THR A 190 12.53 -0.11 12.72
CA THR A 190 12.32 -1.46 13.24
C THR A 190 11.00 -2.03 12.70
N SER A 191 10.68 -3.28 13.00
CA SER A 191 9.38 -3.87 12.65
C SER A 191 8.18 -3.16 13.29
N SER A 192 8.39 -2.40 14.37
CA SER A 192 7.34 -1.66 15.11
C SER A 192 7.56 -0.14 15.13
N ASP A 193 8.51 0.38 14.35
CA ASP A 193 8.80 1.82 14.25
C ASP A 193 8.94 2.23 12.78
N PRO A 194 7.91 2.88 12.20
CA PRO A 194 7.88 3.25 10.78
C PRO A 194 8.77 4.45 10.43
N SER A 195 9.39 5.11 11.41
CA SER A 195 10.35 6.18 11.13
C SER A 195 11.46 5.70 10.21
N ARG A 196 12.15 6.66 9.57
CA ARG A 196 13.22 6.32 8.63
C ARG A 196 14.29 5.47 9.33
N GLY A 197 14.55 4.31 8.75
CA GLY A 197 15.60 3.38 9.14
C GLY A 197 16.91 3.62 8.41
N ASN A 198 17.83 2.67 8.57
CA ASN A 198 19.23 2.83 8.17
C ASN A 198 19.54 2.24 6.79
N TYR A 199 18.54 1.73 6.08
CA TYR A 199 18.72 1.09 4.78
C TYR A 199 17.76 1.65 3.75
N SER A 200 18.22 1.78 2.52
CA SER A 200 17.38 2.16 1.38
C SER A 200 17.60 1.29 0.15
N MET A 201 16.59 1.23 -0.70
CA MET A 201 16.58 0.59 -2.02
C MET A 201 16.27 1.64 -3.07
N GLU A 202 17.04 1.66 -4.16
CA GLU A 202 16.87 2.58 -5.29
C GLU A 202 16.97 1.81 -6.60
N ILE A 203 16.30 2.31 -7.65
CA ILE A 203 16.47 1.78 -9.00
C ILE A 203 17.43 2.72 -9.73
N ASP A 204 18.71 2.34 -9.79
CA ASP A 204 19.75 3.11 -10.45
C ASP A 204 19.55 3.06 -11.97
N PRO A 205 19.27 4.22 -12.61
CA PRO A 205 18.99 4.26 -14.04
C PRO A 205 20.25 4.42 -14.91
N ARG A 206 21.45 4.47 -14.32
CA ARG A 206 22.71 4.64 -15.06
C ARG A 206 23.06 3.37 -15.83
N GLY A 207 23.01 3.45 -17.17
CA GLY A 207 23.15 2.30 -18.05
C GLY A 207 21.82 1.57 -18.20
N ALA A 208 21.82 0.24 -18.12
CA ALA A 208 20.57 -0.49 -17.94
C ALA A 208 20.15 -0.41 -16.45
N PRO A 209 18.84 -0.34 -16.14
CA PRO A 209 18.38 -0.23 -14.76
C PRO A 209 18.91 -1.37 -13.88
N GLN A 210 19.28 -1.05 -12.64
CA GLN A 210 19.62 -2.03 -11.62
C GLN A 210 19.06 -1.61 -10.27
N ILE A 211 18.64 -2.57 -9.45
CA ILE A 211 18.23 -2.31 -8.07
C ILE A 211 19.48 -2.31 -7.21
N ILE A 212 19.64 -1.29 -6.38
CA ILE A 212 20.75 -1.14 -5.46
C ILE A 212 20.20 -0.91 -4.07
N SER A 213 20.81 -1.54 -3.07
CA SER A 213 20.60 -1.17 -1.68
C SER A 213 21.82 -0.47 -1.08
N TRP A 214 21.52 0.44 -0.16
CA TRP A 214 22.47 1.31 0.51
C TRP A 214 22.30 1.21 2.02
N ASP A 215 23.38 1.38 2.76
CA ASP A 215 23.34 1.68 4.19
C ASP A 215 23.22 3.18 4.45
N GLU A 216 23.09 3.56 5.72
CA GLU A 216 22.94 4.93 6.21
C GLU A 216 24.08 5.85 5.74
N SER A 217 25.28 5.31 5.59
CA SER A 217 26.47 6.04 5.10
C SER A 217 26.54 6.14 3.57
N ARG A 218 25.46 5.78 2.86
CA ARG A 218 25.38 5.70 1.39
C ARG A 218 26.43 4.76 0.79
N ARG A 219 26.87 3.75 1.54
CA ARG A 219 27.70 2.67 0.99
C ARG A 219 26.80 1.62 0.39
N ARG A 220 27.10 1.22 -0.84
CA ARG A 220 26.37 0.16 -1.53
C ARG A 220 26.58 -1.16 -0.79
N ILE A 221 25.50 -1.79 -0.35
CA ILE A 221 25.55 -3.09 0.31
C ILE A 221 25.28 -4.23 -0.67
N TRP A 222 24.39 -4.04 -1.64
CA TRP A 222 24.05 -5.07 -2.63
C TRP A 222 23.58 -4.43 -3.94
N ARG A 223 23.62 -5.20 -5.04
CA ARG A 223 23.02 -4.83 -6.32
C ARG A 223 22.46 -6.04 -7.05
N SER A 224 21.37 -5.85 -7.80
CA SER A 224 20.74 -6.88 -8.62
C SER A 224 21.56 -7.27 -9.85
N GLY A 225 22.55 -6.47 -10.22
CA GLY A 225 23.09 -6.46 -11.57
C GLY A 225 22.13 -5.79 -12.54
N GLN A 226 22.62 -5.52 -13.75
CA GLN A 226 21.90 -4.79 -14.78
C GLN A 226 20.71 -5.62 -15.31
N TRP A 227 19.59 -4.96 -15.58
CA TRP A 227 18.39 -5.57 -16.16
C TRP A 227 18.55 -5.73 -17.66
N ASN A 228 18.55 -6.97 -18.16
CA ASN A 228 18.73 -7.27 -19.59
C ASN A 228 17.40 -7.40 -20.36
N GLN A 229 16.35 -6.73 -19.89
CA GLN A 229 14.97 -6.84 -20.37
C GLN A 229 14.23 -8.15 -20.05
N GLN A 230 14.90 -9.12 -19.43
CA GLN A 230 14.30 -10.38 -19.01
C GLN A 230 14.51 -10.62 -17.51
N ILE A 231 15.74 -10.49 -17.05
CA ILE A 231 16.15 -10.72 -15.68
C ILE A 231 17.16 -9.67 -15.23
N PHE A 232 17.35 -9.56 -13.92
CA PHE A 232 18.52 -8.92 -13.36
C PHE A 232 19.69 -9.91 -13.36
N THR A 233 20.76 -9.55 -14.06
CA THR A 233 21.89 -10.44 -14.35
C THR A 233 22.67 -10.91 -13.12
N GLY A 234 22.54 -10.23 -11.98
CA GLY A 234 23.16 -10.60 -10.72
C GLY A 234 22.24 -11.37 -9.77
N ILE A 235 21.04 -11.81 -10.21
CA ILE A 235 20.13 -12.65 -9.41
C ILE A 235 20.07 -14.05 -10.04
N PRO A 236 20.86 -15.03 -9.55
CA PRO A 236 20.97 -16.35 -10.19
C PRO A 236 19.67 -17.14 -10.24
N GLN A 237 18.77 -16.92 -9.27
CA GLN A 237 17.49 -17.63 -9.18
C GLN A 237 16.38 -16.97 -10.00
N MET A 238 16.60 -15.78 -10.56
CA MET A 238 15.58 -15.06 -11.31
C MET A 238 15.30 -15.77 -12.63
N ARG A 239 14.05 -16.21 -12.80
CA ARG A 239 13.59 -16.81 -14.05
C ARG A 239 12.83 -15.77 -14.86
N SER A 240 13.14 -15.70 -16.15
CA SER A 240 12.34 -14.90 -17.11
C SER A 240 10.97 -15.56 -17.24
N LEU A 241 9.92 -14.86 -16.81
CA LEU A 241 8.54 -15.30 -17.02
C LEU A 241 7.86 -14.33 -17.98
N PHE A 242 7.20 -14.88 -19.00
CA PHE A 242 6.56 -14.17 -20.11
C PHE A 242 5.48 -13.13 -19.68
N LEU A 243 5.07 -13.13 -18.40
CA LEU A 243 4.10 -12.20 -17.82
C LEU A 243 4.54 -11.58 -16.48
N SER A 244 5.70 -11.97 -15.92
CA SER A 244 6.27 -11.42 -14.67
C SER A 244 7.44 -10.51 -15.01
N GLY A 245 7.14 -9.33 -15.53
CA GLY A 245 8.16 -8.42 -16.03
C GLY A 245 8.26 -7.16 -15.20
N PHE A 246 9.49 -6.77 -14.91
CA PHE A 246 9.82 -5.35 -14.88
C PHE A 246 9.68 -4.80 -16.31
N ARG A 247 9.27 -3.55 -16.45
CA ARG A 247 9.23 -2.85 -17.73
C ARG A 247 9.59 -1.38 -17.55
N LEU A 248 10.04 -0.79 -18.65
CA LEU A 248 10.26 0.64 -18.78
C LEU A 248 9.11 1.26 -19.57
N VAL A 249 8.56 2.36 -19.06
CA VAL A 249 7.57 3.17 -19.76
C VAL A 249 8.18 4.55 -19.98
N PRO A 250 8.53 4.93 -21.23
CA PRO A 250 9.10 6.24 -21.50
C PRO A 250 8.05 7.33 -21.28
N VAL A 251 8.48 8.42 -20.64
CA VAL A 251 7.68 9.66 -20.51
C VAL A 251 8.17 10.69 -21.51
N ASN A 252 9.49 10.85 -21.60
CA ASN A 252 10.21 11.66 -22.59
C ASN A 252 11.65 11.12 -22.73
N ASP A 253 12.52 11.85 -23.42
CA ASP A 253 13.90 11.43 -23.69
C ASP A 253 14.76 11.25 -22.42
N ASP A 254 14.45 11.96 -21.34
CA ASP A 254 15.22 11.92 -20.08
C ASP A 254 14.57 11.08 -18.98
N VAL A 255 13.26 10.85 -19.08
CA VAL A 255 12.43 10.32 -17.99
C VAL A 255 11.72 9.04 -18.39
N MET A 256 11.83 8.04 -17.52
CA MET A 256 11.09 6.78 -17.64
C MET A 256 10.45 6.39 -16.31
N TYR A 257 9.36 5.63 -16.38
CA TYR A 257 8.87 4.88 -15.24
C TYR A 257 9.38 3.44 -15.26
N PHE A 258 9.90 2.98 -14.14
CA PHE A 258 10.11 1.55 -13.88
C PHE A 258 8.87 0.99 -13.21
N ILE A 259 8.34 -0.11 -13.74
CA ILE A 259 7.11 -0.73 -13.27
C ILE A 259 7.33 -2.24 -13.22
N PHE A 260 6.79 -2.94 -12.22
CA PHE A 260 6.64 -4.39 -12.27
C PHE A 260 5.18 -4.80 -12.17
N ASN A 261 4.86 -5.97 -12.73
CA ASN A 261 3.53 -6.56 -12.64
C ASN A 261 3.58 -7.84 -11.82
N ASN A 262 2.47 -8.14 -11.13
CA ASN A 262 2.23 -9.47 -10.61
C ASN A 262 1.68 -10.38 -11.73
N PRO A 263 2.34 -11.50 -12.05
CA PRO A 263 1.86 -12.44 -13.08
C PRO A 263 0.49 -13.05 -12.81
N ASN A 264 0.13 -13.22 -11.55
CA ASN A 264 -1.15 -13.81 -11.17
C ASN A 264 -2.30 -12.80 -11.27
N ALA A 265 -2.02 -11.58 -11.75
CA ALA A 265 -2.97 -10.46 -11.84
C ALA A 265 -3.64 -10.10 -10.51
N THR A 266 -3.06 -10.52 -9.38
CA THR A 266 -3.52 -10.12 -8.04
C THR A 266 -2.73 -8.90 -7.54
N PRO A 267 -3.33 -8.05 -6.70
CA PRO A 267 -2.61 -6.92 -6.11
C PRO A 267 -1.67 -7.35 -4.96
N PHE A 268 -1.76 -8.59 -4.50
CA PHE A 268 -1.09 -9.10 -3.30
C PHE A 268 0.32 -9.64 -3.56
N MET A 269 1.16 -8.77 -4.12
CA MET A 269 2.60 -8.96 -4.25
C MET A 269 3.26 -7.63 -3.93
N ARG A 270 4.46 -7.63 -3.35
CA ARG A 270 5.23 -6.40 -3.14
C ARG A 270 6.72 -6.69 -3.01
N PHE A 271 7.54 -5.68 -3.31
CA PHE A 271 8.91 -5.64 -2.82
C PHE A 271 8.98 -4.76 -1.59
N ARG A 272 9.78 -5.14 -0.59
CA ARG A 272 10.04 -4.33 0.60
C ARG A 272 11.52 -4.37 0.92
N ILE A 273 12.08 -3.22 1.33
CA ILE A 273 13.33 -3.22 2.08
C ILE A 273 13.05 -3.22 3.58
N ASN A 274 13.48 -4.26 4.28
CA ASN A 274 13.22 -4.42 5.71
C ASN A 274 14.26 -3.65 6.58
N SER A 275 14.08 -3.64 7.90
CA SER A 275 14.95 -2.92 8.84
C SER A 275 16.36 -3.51 8.96
N THR A 276 16.63 -4.69 8.39
CA THR A 276 17.96 -5.32 8.33
C THR A 276 18.68 -5.07 6.99
N GLY A 277 18.03 -4.36 6.06
CA GLY A 277 18.60 -3.99 4.76
C GLY A 277 18.42 -5.06 3.68
N GLU A 278 17.59 -6.07 3.93
CA GLU A 278 17.25 -7.10 2.95
C GLU A 278 16.07 -6.66 2.10
N ILE A 279 16.17 -6.91 0.79
CA ILE A 279 15.06 -6.68 -0.14
C ILE A 279 14.30 -7.99 -0.30
N GLU A 280 13.02 -7.98 0.04
CA GLU A 280 12.14 -9.15 0.01
C GLU A 280 11.08 -8.97 -1.06
N GLN A 281 10.89 -9.97 -1.92
CA GLN A 281 9.68 -10.13 -2.71
C GLN A 281 8.69 -10.98 -1.90
N LEU A 282 7.55 -10.39 -1.56
CA LEU A 282 6.52 -11.01 -0.75
C LEU A 282 5.28 -11.26 -1.61
N THR A 283 4.66 -12.42 -1.45
CA THR A 283 3.39 -12.78 -2.08
C THR A 283 2.44 -13.32 -1.03
N TRP A 284 1.19 -12.88 -1.05
CA TRP A 284 0.19 -13.35 -0.09
C TRP A 284 -0.25 -14.76 -0.45
N ASP A 285 -0.18 -15.69 0.51
CA ASP A 285 -0.73 -17.03 0.38
C ASP A 285 -2.07 -17.09 1.11
N GLU A 286 -3.15 -17.12 0.35
CA GLU A 286 -4.52 -17.17 0.88
C GLU A 286 -4.80 -18.45 1.68
N GLY A 287 -4.14 -19.57 1.36
CA GLY A 287 -4.32 -20.84 2.07
C GLY A 287 -3.67 -20.85 3.45
N ARG A 288 -2.60 -20.06 3.62
CA ARG A 288 -1.86 -19.93 4.88
C ARG A 288 -2.19 -18.67 5.67
N LEU A 289 -2.83 -17.69 5.03
CA LEU A 289 -3.07 -16.36 5.58
C LEU A 289 -1.77 -15.69 6.03
N GLU A 290 -0.72 -15.80 5.22
CA GLU A 290 0.59 -15.21 5.52
C GLU A 290 1.27 -14.66 4.26
N TRP A 291 2.19 -13.71 4.45
CA TRP A 291 3.11 -13.29 3.40
C TRP A 291 4.24 -14.31 3.27
N VAL A 292 4.36 -14.94 2.10
CA VAL A 292 5.46 -15.84 1.78
C VAL A 292 6.57 -15.05 1.09
N VAL A 293 7.80 -15.24 1.56
CA VAL A 293 9.01 -14.69 0.93
C VAL A 293 9.33 -15.53 -0.30
N SER A 294 9.00 -15.01 -1.48
CA SER A 294 9.28 -15.65 -2.78
C SER A 294 10.74 -15.46 -3.21
N LEU A 295 11.37 -14.37 -2.76
CA LEU A 295 12.77 -14.06 -3.02
C LEU A 295 13.30 -13.14 -1.90
N ALA A 296 14.44 -13.49 -1.32
CA ALA A 296 15.17 -12.63 -0.39
C ALA A 296 16.53 -12.27 -0.99
N LEU A 297 16.82 -10.98 -1.09
CA LEU A 297 18.03 -10.44 -1.68
C LEU A 297 18.83 -9.76 -0.56
N ALA A 298 19.79 -10.50 -0.01
CA ALA A 298 20.60 -10.10 1.13
C ALA A 298 22.09 -10.03 0.79
N PHE A 299 22.85 -9.31 1.62
CA PHE A 299 24.31 -9.27 1.57
C PHE A 299 24.96 -10.65 1.82
N HIS A 300 24.32 -11.51 2.62
CA HIS A 300 24.87 -12.81 3.04
C HIS A 300 24.50 -13.97 2.11
N SER A 301 23.60 -13.78 1.14
CA SER A 301 23.05 -14.85 0.32
C SER A 301 23.79 -15.07 -1.02
N MET A 302 24.90 -14.37 -1.26
CA MET A 302 25.72 -14.57 -2.46
C MET A 302 27.04 -15.24 -2.09
N PRO A 303 27.41 -16.39 -2.70
CA PRO A 303 28.74 -16.93 -2.54
C PRO A 303 29.74 -15.91 -3.04
N THR A 304 30.75 -15.60 -2.21
CA THR A 304 31.94 -14.89 -2.63
C THR A 304 32.56 -15.65 -3.80
N VAL A 305 32.58 -15.04 -4.97
CA VAL A 305 33.37 -15.50 -6.12
C VAL A 305 34.76 -14.89 -6.00
#